data_AF-A0A6G7ZGY4-F1
#
_entry.id   AF-A0A6G7ZGY4-F1
#
_cell.length_a   1.000
_cell.length_b   1.000
_cell.length_c   1.000
_cell.angle_alpha   90.00
_cell.angle_beta   90.00
_cell.angle_gamma   90.00
#
_symmetry.space_group_name_H-M   'P 1'
#
loop_
_entity.id
_entity.type
_entity.pdbx_description
1 polymer ?
#
loop_
_entity_poly.entity_id
_entity_poly.type
_entity_poly.pdbx_seq_one_letter_code
_entity_poly.pdbx_strand_id
1 'polypeptide(L)'
;MDRARVAILVSGRGSNMAALLYAARATDCPYEVALVTGDKPDAAGLAVAEAEKVPVKRLDSKALGKGYWEALQSALEAAAVDFIALAGFMKILPADFVARWSGQIVNIHPSLLPKYKGLHTHQTAIDNGDAKTGATVHVVTPEVDSGEILGQVEVAIMPGDNAESLEARVLIAEHQLYPKILAEYVSRPFDARWIEAKIDSLAGGFAEVGRKTSHGSPGWSVGAEKSGKLFAIIADRHHGEDAVGLLVKASGPDEMAGLIEAQPDVYYWPKYYGASGWLGIKLNRRDVDWDQVADWLERSWRACAPKRLARMMDIADEF
;
A
#
# COMPACT_ATOMS: atom_id res chain seq x y z
N MET A 1 11.70 -4.94 -11.82
CA MET A 1 11.29 -4.39 -10.52
C MET A 1 11.54 -5.48 -9.51
N ASP A 2 12.09 -5.13 -8.34
CA ASP A 2 12.27 -6.11 -7.28
C ASP A 2 10.91 -6.50 -6.71
N ARG A 3 10.74 -7.79 -6.41
CA ARG A 3 9.51 -8.32 -5.84
C ARG A 3 9.35 -7.80 -4.41
N ALA A 4 8.13 -7.49 -4.01
CA ALA A 4 7.80 -7.15 -2.63
C ALA A 4 8.05 -8.38 -1.73
N ARG A 5 8.69 -8.17 -0.58
CA ARG A 5 8.96 -9.20 0.41
C ARG A 5 7.77 -9.32 1.35
N VAL A 6 6.95 -10.34 1.16
CA VAL A 6 5.72 -10.54 1.95
C VAL A 6 5.97 -11.52 3.09
N ALA A 7 5.57 -11.13 4.31
CA ALA A 7 5.35 -12.09 5.40
C ALA A 7 3.89 -12.55 5.43
N ILE A 8 3.65 -13.85 5.57
CA ILE A 8 2.30 -14.39 5.75
C ILE A 8 2.12 -14.83 7.20
N LEU A 9 1.09 -14.31 7.85
CA LEU A 9 0.71 -14.65 9.23
C LEU A 9 -0.46 -15.64 9.24
N VAL A 10 -0.32 -16.73 9.99
CA VAL A 10 -1.33 -17.80 10.09
C VAL A 10 -1.56 -18.26 11.54
N SER A 11 -2.78 -18.69 11.86
CA SER A 11 -3.12 -19.28 13.17
C SER A 11 -3.66 -20.72 13.10
N GLY A 12 -3.73 -21.31 11.90
CA GLY A 12 -4.43 -22.57 11.66
C GLY A 12 -3.95 -23.30 10.41
N ARG A 13 -4.91 -23.80 9.60
CA ARG A 13 -4.65 -24.68 8.44
C ARG A 13 -3.80 -24.04 7.34
N GLY A 14 -3.93 -22.71 7.14
CA GLY A 14 -3.12 -21.97 6.16
C GLY A 14 -3.52 -22.18 4.70
N SER A 15 -4.79 -22.44 4.39
CA SER A 15 -5.25 -22.62 3.01
C SER A 15 -5.07 -21.35 2.15
N ASN A 16 -5.44 -20.17 2.67
CA ASN A 16 -5.14 -18.89 2.02
C ASN A 16 -3.62 -18.66 1.86
N MET A 17 -2.83 -19.04 2.86
CA MET A 17 -1.37 -18.98 2.78
C MET A 17 -0.84 -19.85 1.63
N ALA A 18 -1.34 -21.07 1.48
CA ALA A 18 -0.96 -21.95 0.38
C ALA A 18 -1.33 -21.37 -0.99
N ALA A 19 -2.49 -20.72 -1.12
CA ALA A 19 -2.87 -20.01 -2.35
C ALA A 19 -1.90 -18.86 -2.68
N LEU A 20 -1.51 -18.07 -1.67
CA LEU A 20 -0.51 -17.00 -1.81
C LEU A 20 0.88 -17.53 -2.19
N LEU A 21 1.32 -18.64 -1.58
CA LEU A 21 2.58 -19.32 -1.92
C LEU A 21 2.57 -19.81 -3.37
N TYR A 22 1.46 -20.41 -3.80
CA TYR A 22 1.32 -20.92 -5.16
C TYR A 22 1.42 -19.78 -6.18
N ALA A 23 0.69 -18.68 -5.97
CA ALA A 23 0.74 -17.52 -6.84
C ALA A 23 2.14 -16.87 -6.89
N ALA A 24 2.87 -16.84 -5.76
CA ALA A 24 4.22 -16.29 -5.68
C ALA A 24 5.24 -16.98 -6.61
N ARG A 25 4.95 -18.21 -7.06
CA ARG A 25 5.80 -18.97 -7.98
C ARG A 25 5.74 -18.47 -9.42
N ALA A 26 4.69 -17.75 -9.79
CA ALA A 26 4.59 -17.18 -11.12
C ALA A 26 5.77 -16.22 -11.34
N THR A 27 6.36 -16.27 -12.54
CA THR A 27 7.55 -15.50 -12.91
C THR A 27 7.30 -13.99 -12.90
N ASP A 28 6.06 -13.59 -13.15
CA ASP A 28 5.56 -12.23 -13.18
C ASP A 28 4.90 -11.80 -11.87
N CYS A 29 4.86 -12.67 -10.84
CA CYS A 29 4.33 -12.28 -9.55
C CYS A 29 5.16 -11.12 -8.96
N PRO A 30 4.52 -10.01 -8.55
CA PRO A 30 5.23 -8.82 -8.06
C PRO A 30 5.67 -8.94 -6.60
N TYR A 31 5.41 -10.08 -5.96
CA TYR A 31 5.86 -10.39 -4.61
C TYR A 31 6.51 -11.76 -4.52
N GLU A 32 7.34 -11.92 -3.50
CA GLU A 32 7.86 -13.18 -2.99
C GLU A 32 7.46 -13.35 -1.53
N VAL A 33 7.43 -14.60 -1.05
CA VAL A 33 7.12 -14.87 0.35
C VAL A 33 8.42 -15.03 1.11
N ALA A 34 8.79 -13.97 1.85
CA ALA A 34 10.04 -13.88 2.59
C ALA A 34 9.98 -14.62 3.93
N LEU A 35 8.79 -14.73 4.52
CA LEU A 35 8.58 -15.37 5.81
C LEU A 35 7.15 -15.89 5.95
N VAL A 36 6.98 -17.07 6.54
CA VAL A 36 5.70 -17.50 7.12
C VAL A 36 5.87 -17.65 8.62
N THR A 37 4.97 -17.05 9.39
CA THR A 37 5.01 -17.09 10.86
C THR A 37 3.59 -17.07 11.42
N GLY A 38 3.43 -17.24 12.73
CA GLY A 38 2.13 -17.37 13.36
C GLY A 38 2.18 -17.19 14.87
N ASP A 39 1.03 -17.29 15.51
CA ASP A 39 0.86 -17.19 16.96
C ASP A 39 0.90 -18.56 17.68
N LYS A 40 0.78 -19.64 16.90
CA LYS A 40 0.80 -21.02 17.38
C LYS A 40 1.96 -21.76 16.73
N PRO A 41 2.90 -22.32 17.52
CA PRO A 41 4.10 -22.93 16.98
C PRO A 41 3.81 -24.24 16.24
N ASP A 42 2.63 -24.84 16.43
CA ASP A 42 2.17 -26.11 15.85
C ASP A 42 1.10 -25.92 14.75
N ALA A 43 0.81 -24.68 14.34
CA ALA A 43 -0.16 -24.43 13.28
C ALA A 43 0.20 -25.20 12.00
N ALA A 44 -0.77 -25.95 11.46
CA ALA A 44 -0.57 -26.81 10.29
C ALA A 44 -0.06 -26.04 9.07
N GLY A 45 -0.45 -24.77 8.90
CA GLY A 45 0.07 -23.89 7.84
C GLY A 45 1.59 -23.70 7.89
N LEU A 46 2.20 -23.69 9.08
CA LEU A 46 3.67 -23.55 9.20
C LEU A 46 4.38 -24.80 8.67
N ALA A 47 3.83 -25.99 8.91
CA ALA A 47 4.38 -27.22 8.35
C ALA A 47 4.25 -27.28 6.82
N VAL A 48 3.14 -26.77 6.27
CA VAL A 48 2.97 -26.63 4.81
C VAL A 48 4.03 -25.69 4.22
N ALA A 49 4.26 -24.53 4.83
CA ALA A 49 5.27 -23.58 4.35
C ALA A 49 6.69 -24.15 4.38
N GLU A 50 7.05 -24.91 5.43
CA GLU A 50 8.33 -25.63 5.52
C GLU A 50 8.48 -26.68 4.40
N ALA A 51 7.41 -27.46 4.13
CA ALA A 51 7.40 -28.45 3.06
C ALA A 51 7.60 -27.80 1.68
N GLU A 52 7.09 -26.58 1.49
CA GLU A 52 7.28 -25.76 0.30
C GLU A 52 8.61 -24.96 0.30
N LYS A 53 9.50 -25.21 1.28
CA LYS A 53 10.83 -24.62 1.42
C LYS A 53 10.84 -23.10 1.58
N VAL A 54 9.77 -22.55 2.15
CA VAL A 54 9.68 -21.13 2.50
C VAL A 54 10.29 -20.92 3.90
N PRO A 55 11.01 -19.82 4.17
CA PRO A 55 11.47 -19.52 5.51
C PRO A 55 10.32 -19.46 6.51
N VAL A 56 10.43 -20.18 7.62
CA VAL A 56 9.41 -20.22 8.68
C VAL A 56 10.01 -19.82 10.03
N LYS A 57 9.26 -18.99 10.76
CA LYS A 57 9.50 -18.72 12.18
C LYS A 57 8.33 -19.25 13.00
N ARG A 58 8.57 -20.24 13.84
CA ARG A 58 7.57 -20.73 14.80
C ARG A 58 7.65 -19.87 16.07
N LEU A 59 6.63 -19.05 16.30
CA LEU A 59 6.48 -18.28 17.54
C LEU A 59 5.34 -18.87 18.36
N ASP A 60 5.51 -18.87 19.67
CA ASP A 60 4.49 -19.31 20.62
C ASP A 60 3.98 -18.11 21.41
N SER A 61 2.81 -17.61 21.03
CA SER A 61 2.20 -16.46 21.69
C SER A 61 1.85 -16.72 23.16
N LYS A 62 1.56 -17.97 23.53
CA LYS A 62 1.25 -18.35 24.91
C LYS A 62 2.51 -18.36 25.76
N ALA A 63 3.61 -18.93 25.24
CA ALA A 63 4.89 -18.96 25.96
C ALA A 63 5.54 -17.57 26.06
N LEU A 64 5.45 -16.75 25.01
CA LEU A 64 6.05 -15.41 24.95
C LEU A 64 5.20 -14.34 25.67
N GLY A 65 3.90 -14.56 25.80
CA GLY A 65 2.98 -13.60 26.43
C GLY A 65 3.06 -12.22 25.78
N LYS A 66 3.38 -11.19 26.58
CA LYS A 66 3.53 -9.82 26.09
C LYS A 66 4.69 -9.64 25.09
N GLY A 67 5.76 -10.43 25.21
CA GLY A 67 6.93 -10.37 24.34
C GLY A 67 6.69 -10.93 22.93
N TYR A 68 5.50 -11.47 22.64
CA TYR A 68 5.16 -12.02 21.32
C TYR A 68 5.33 -10.99 20.20
N TRP A 69 4.85 -9.75 20.40
CA TRP A 69 4.86 -8.73 19.36
C TRP A 69 6.26 -8.22 19.05
N GLU A 70 7.13 -8.10 20.07
CA GLU A 70 8.54 -7.77 19.89
C GLU A 70 9.27 -8.89 19.12
N ALA A 71 9.01 -10.15 19.46
CA ALA A 71 9.59 -11.30 18.77
C ALA A 71 9.10 -11.40 17.31
N LEU A 72 7.82 -11.11 17.06
CA LEU A 72 7.26 -11.03 15.72
C LEU A 72 7.92 -9.90 14.93
N GLN A 73 8.01 -8.71 15.50
CA GLN A 73 8.65 -7.56 14.87
C GLN A 73 10.10 -7.86 14.49
N SER A 74 10.86 -8.47 15.40
CA SER A 74 12.26 -8.86 15.16
C SER A 74 12.39 -9.87 14.01
N ALA A 75 11.44 -10.80 13.91
CA ALA A 75 11.42 -11.77 12.82
C ALA A 75 11.09 -11.13 11.46
N LEU A 76 10.16 -10.16 11.44
CA LEU A 76 9.79 -9.41 10.23
C LEU A 76 10.96 -8.53 9.75
N GLU A 77 11.66 -7.86 10.67
CA GLU A 77 12.85 -7.04 10.37
C GLU A 77 14.01 -7.90 9.84
N ALA A 78 14.30 -9.03 10.51
CA ALA A 78 15.35 -9.95 10.06
C ALA A 78 15.08 -10.55 8.68
N ALA A 79 13.80 -10.64 8.28
CA ALA A 79 13.39 -11.08 6.96
C ALA A 79 13.26 -9.93 5.94
N ALA A 80 13.55 -8.68 6.33
CA ALA A 80 13.39 -7.47 5.50
C ALA A 80 12.01 -7.43 4.82
N VAL A 81 10.95 -7.56 5.60
CA VAL A 81 9.56 -7.61 5.10
C VAL A 81 9.08 -6.22 4.70
N ASP A 82 8.45 -6.14 3.52
CA ASP A 82 7.79 -4.94 3.01
C ASP A 82 6.29 -4.90 3.38
N PHE A 83 5.64 -6.07 3.33
CA PHE A 83 4.19 -6.21 3.53
C PHE A 83 3.84 -7.44 4.36
N ILE A 84 2.74 -7.34 5.10
CA ILE A 84 2.19 -8.43 5.90
C ILE A 84 0.84 -8.85 5.33
N ALA A 85 0.68 -10.13 5.01
CA ALA A 85 -0.58 -10.73 4.61
C ALA A 85 -1.15 -11.58 5.76
N LEU A 86 -2.29 -11.19 6.31
CA LEU A 86 -3.02 -11.99 7.29
C LEU A 86 -3.83 -13.05 6.55
N ALA A 87 -3.50 -14.33 6.74
CA ALA A 87 -4.12 -15.46 6.06
C ALA A 87 -4.72 -16.42 7.08
N GLY A 88 -5.83 -15.99 7.71
CA GLY A 88 -6.43 -16.70 8.83
C GLY A 88 -5.62 -16.53 10.12
N PHE A 89 -5.08 -15.33 10.35
CA PHE A 89 -4.44 -14.94 11.60
C PHE A 89 -5.50 -14.44 12.59
N MET A 90 -5.65 -15.12 13.72
CA MET A 90 -6.81 -14.97 14.62
C MET A 90 -6.52 -14.11 15.85
N LYS A 91 -5.32 -13.53 15.95
CA LYS A 91 -4.95 -12.61 17.03
C LYS A 91 -5.28 -11.18 16.63
N ILE A 92 -5.88 -10.43 17.56
CA ILE A 92 -6.06 -8.98 17.40
C ILE A 92 -4.69 -8.32 17.43
N LEU A 93 -4.41 -7.48 16.42
CA LEU A 93 -3.18 -6.70 16.34
C LEU A 93 -3.27 -5.48 17.26
N PRO A 94 -2.26 -5.21 18.10
CA PRO A 94 -2.14 -3.98 18.87
C PRO A 94 -2.10 -2.75 17.96
N ALA A 95 -2.68 -1.64 18.43
CA ALA A 95 -2.77 -0.41 17.65
C ALA A 95 -1.39 0.16 17.28
N ASP A 96 -0.41 0.07 18.18
CA ASP A 96 0.98 0.46 17.95
C ASP A 96 1.67 -0.41 16.88
N PHE A 97 1.39 -1.73 16.89
CA PHE A 97 1.86 -2.62 15.83
C PHE A 97 1.25 -2.26 14.47
N VAL A 98 -0.07 -2.01 14.42
CA VAL A 98 -0.75 -1.59 13.17
C VAL A 98 -0.22 -0.23 12.69
N ALA A 99 -0.01 0.73 13.60
CA ALA A 99 0.53 2.05 13.26
C ALA A 99 1.93 1.96 12.65
N ARG A 100 2.79 1.07 13.18
CA ARG A 100 4.14 0.84 12.66
C ARG A 100 4.14 0.29 11.23
N TRP A 101 3.14 -0.52 10.89
CA TRP A 101 2.97 -1.14 9.57
C TRP A 101 1.80 -0.51 8.81
N SER A 102 1.54 0.78 9.02
CA SER A 102 0.39 1.47 8.43
C SER A 102 0.43 1.37 6.91
N GLY A 103 -0.66 0.91 6.30
CA GLY A 103 -0.73 0.67 4.86
C GLY A 103 0.05 -0.54 4.35
N GLN A 104 0.73 -1.29 5.21
CA GLN A 104 1.55 -2.45 4.83
C GLN A 104 0.95 -3.79 5.26
N ILE A 105 -0.14 -3.78 6.03
CA ILE A 105 -0.86 -4.99 6.45
C ILE A 105 -2.14 -5.13 5.60
N VAL A 106 -2.28 -6.28 4.95
CA VAL A 106 -3.47 -6.67 4.20
C VAL A 106 -4.11 -7.88 4.86
N ASN A 107 -5.44 -7.92 4.93
CA ASN A 107 -6.21 -9.03 5.45
C ASN A 107 -7.27 -9.48 4.45
N ILE A 108 -7.62 -10.77 4.50
CA ILE A 108 -8.83 -11.29 3.87
C ILE A 108 -9.87 -11.61 4.95
N HIS A 109 -11.09 -11.15 4.72
CA HIS A 109 -12.21 -11.30 5.63
C HIS A 109 -13.38 -12.03 4.95
N PRO A 110 -13.97 -13.07 5.57
CA PRO A 110 -14.99 -13.94 4.95
C PRO A 110 -16.40 -13.33 4.94
N SER A 111 -16.53 -12.08 4.49
CA SER A 111 -17.81 -11.42 4.22
C SER A 111 -17.65 -10.27 3.21
N LEU A 112 -18.78 -9.70 2.78
CA LEU A 112 -18.81 -8.47 1.97
C LEU A 112 -18.84 -7.25 2.89
N LEU A 113 -17.67 -6.80 3.35
CA LEU A 113 -17.56 -5.59 4.17
C LEU A 113 -18.27 -4.39 3.48
N PRO A 114 -18.95 -3.51 4.24
CA PRO A 114 -18.95 -3.42 5.71
C PRO A 114 -19.90 -4.39 6.44
N LYS A 115 -20.62 -5.29 5.74
CA LYS A 115 -21.46 -6.30 6.41
C LYS A 115 -20.61 -7.30 7.19
N TYR A 116 -21.08 -7.69 8.38
CA TYR A 116 -20.56 -8.78 9.19
C TYR A 116 -19.04 -8.70 9.48
N LYS A 117 -18.61 -7.69 10.23
CA LYS A 117 -17.27 -7.62 10.82
C LYS A 117 -17.07 -8.71 11.89
N GLY A 118 -15.83 -9.16 12.09
CA GLY A 118 -15.50 -10.14 13.13
C GLY A 118 -15.85 -11.60 12.79
N LEU A 119 -16.24 -12.40 13.79
CA LEU A 119 -16.34 -13.85 13.66
C LEU A 119 -17.74 -14.33 13.21
N HIS A 120 -17.83 -15.60 12.80
CA HIS A 120 -19.09 -16.29 12.45
C HIS A 120 -19.93 -15.61 11.36
N THR A 121 -19.26 -14.97 10.40
CA THR A 121 -19.88 -14.23 9.30
C THR A 121 -20.81 -15.08 8.45
N HIS A 122 -20.43 -16.34 8.17
CA HIS A 122 -21.23 -17.26 7.36
C HIS A 122 -22.57 -17.62 8.02
N GLN A 123 -22.54 -18.01 9.30
CA GLN A 123 -23.77 -18.32 10.03
C GLN A 123 -24.65 -17.08 10.13
N THR A 124 -24.06 -15.92 10.42
CA THR A 124 -24.79 -14.65 10.50
C THR A 124 -25.47 -14.29 9.16
N ALA A 125 -24.82 -14.52 8.03
CA ALA A 125 -25.41 -14.28 6.71
C ALA A 125 -26.61 -15.22 6.44
N ILE A 126 -26.47 -16.50 6.80
CA ILE A 126 -27.55 -17.50 6.69
C ILE A 126 -28.73 -17.12 7.58
N ASP A 127 -28.48 -16.79 8.85
CA ASP A 127 -29.53 -16.46 9.83
C ASP A 127 -30.32 -15.22 9.43
N ASN A 128 -29.67 -14.26 8.75
CA ASN A 128 -30.31 -13.07 8.23
C ASN A 128 -31.04 -13.29 6.89
N GLY A 129 -30.96 -14.50 6.31
CA GLY A 129 -31.59 -14.82 5.03
C GLY A 129 -30.96 -14.09 3.83
N ASP A 130 -29.67 -13.74 3.91
CA ASP A 130 -28.98 -13.10 2.79
C ASP A 130 -28.92 -14.05 1.57
N ALA A 131 -29.11 -13.51 0.37
CA ALA A 131 -28.97 -14.28 -0.88
C ALA A 131 -27.51 -14.46 -1.30
N LYS A 132 -26.61 -13.61 -0.79
CA LYS A 132 -25.20 -13.55 -1.15
C LYS A 132 -24.36 -13.20 0.08
N THR A 133 -23.19 -13.80 0.15
CA THR A 133 -22.07 -13.39 1.00
C THR A 133 -20.83 -13.23 0.11
N GLY A 134 -19.64 -13.32 0.66
CA GLY A 134 -18.42 -13.22 -0.13
C GLY A 134 -17.18 -13.16 0.73
N ALA A 135 -16.12 -12.64 0.12
CA ALA A 135 -14.90 -12.29 0.81
C ALA A 135 -14.44 -10.89 0.42
N THR A 136 -13.75 -10.23 1.34
CA THR A 136 -13.16 -8.90 1.15
C THR A 136 -11.68 -8.93 1.48
N VAL A 137 -10.86 -8.41 0.59
CA VAL A 137 -9.45 -8.09 0.89
C VAL A 137 -9.37 -6.60 1.21
N HIS A 138 -8.76 -6.24 2.32
CA HIS A 138 -8.68 -4.85 2.78
C HIS A 138 -7.35 -4.56 3.49
N VAL A 139 -6.99 -3.27 3.53
CA VAL A 139 -5.89 -2.78 4.37
C VAL A 139 -6.33 -2.87 5.84
N VAL A 140 -5.45 -3.31 6.73
CA VAL A 140 -5.74 -3.34 8.17
C VAL A 140 -5.50 -1.96 8.77
N THR A 141 -6.46 -1.50 9.56
CA THR A 141 -6.37 -0.30 10.40
C THR A 141 -6.57 -0.70 11.87
N PRO A 142 -6.33 0.20 12.84
CA PRO A 142 -6.59 -0.12 14.26
C PRO A 142 -8.06 -0.45 14.54
N GLU A 143 -8.99 0.03 13.71
CA GLU A 143 -10.39 -0.35 13.77
C GLU A 143 -10.60 -1.67 12.99
N VAL A 144 -11.20 -2.66 13.66
CA VAL A 144 -11.41 -4.00 13.12
C VAL A 144 -12.19 -3.95 11.80
N ASP A 145 -11.68 -4.59 10.75
CA ASP A 145 -12.31 -4.76 9.44
C ASP A 145 -12.85 -3.45 8.83
N SER A 146 -12.09 -2.36 8.96
CA SER A 146 -12.55 -1.00 8.61
C SER A 146 -11.60 -0.22 7.70
N GLY A 147 -10.50 -0.83 7.25
CA GLY A 147 -9.59 -0.15 6.32
C GLY A 147 -10.08 -0.16 4.86
N GLU A 148 -9.24 0.41 3.99
CA GLU A 148 -9.53 0.50 2.54
C GLU A 148 -9.85 -0.88 1.96
N ILE A 149 -11.04 -1.02 1.37
CA ILE A 149 -11.41 -2.22 0.61
C ILE A 149 -10.61 -2.22 -0.69
N LEU A 150 -9.78 -3.25 -0.86
CA LEU A 150 -8.93 -3.44 -2.04
C LEU A 150 -9.61 -4.28 -3.11
N GLY A 151 -10.48 -5.20 -2.70
CA GLY A 151 -11.28 -6.01 -3.62
C GLY A 151 -12.28 -6.89 -2.88
N GLN A 152 -13.34 -7.28 -3.59
CA GLN A 152 -14.39 -8.16 -3.08
C GLN A 152 -14.80 -9.18 -4.12
N VAL A 153 -15.29 -10.32 -3.65
CA VAL A 153 -15.91 -11.34 -4.50
C VAL A 153 -17.22 -11.79 -3.87
N GLU A 154 -18.30 -11.80 -4.65
CA GLU A 154 -19.60 -12.28 -4.20
C GLU A 154 -19.70 -13.80 -4.37
N VAL A 155 -20.37 -14.45 -3.42
CA VAL A 155 -20.67 -15.88 -3.41
C VAL A 155 -22.15 -16.05 -3.06
N ALA A 156 -22.89 -16.79 -3.90
CA ALA A 156 -24.30 -17.08 -3.64
C ALA A 156 -24.46 -17.99 -2.42
N ILE A 157 -25.51 -17.74 -1.63
CA ILE A 157 -25.98 -18.65 -0.56
C ILE A 157 -27.07 -19.51 -1.17
N MET A 158 -26.86 -20.83 -1.18
CA MET A 158 -27.74 -21.79 -1.82
C MET A 158 -28.80 -22.30 -0.84
N PRO A 159 -30.00 -22.68 -1.32
CA PRO A 159 -30.98 -23.33 -0.48
C PRO A 159 -30.41 -24.57 0.21
N GLY A 160 -30.49 -24.62 1.54
CA GLY A 160 -29.98 -25.73 2.35
C GLY A 160 -28.52 -25.63 2.77
N ASP A 161 -27.82 -24.53 2.44
CA ASP A 161 -26.48 -24.28 2.98
C ASP A 161 -26.50 -24.23 4.51
N ASN A 162 -25.48 -24.83 5.11
CA ASN A 162 -25.05 -24.56 6.49
C ASN A 162 -23.72 -23.79 6.48
N ALA A 163 -23.27 -23.33 7.65
CA ALA A 163 -22.06 -22.52 7.76
C ALA A 163 -20.81 -23.20 7.17
N GLU A 164 -20.64 -24.52 7.35
CA GLU A 164 -19.48 -25.27 6.82
C GLU A 164 -19.51 -25.35 5.28
N SER A 165 -20.66 -25.68 4.69
CA SER A 165 -20.81 -25.76 3.23
C SER A 165 -20.63 -24.39 2.57
N LEU A 166 -21.08 -23.32 3.23
CA LEU A 166 -20.89 -21.95 2.77
C LEU A 166 -19.44 -21.50 2.93
N GLU A 167 -18.80 -21.80 4.06
CA GLU A 167 -17.37 -21.54 4.30
C GLU A 167 -16.52 -22.20 3.22
N ALA A 168 -16.76 -23.47 2.91
CA ALA A 168 -16.02 -24.19 1.87
C ALA A 168 -16.13 -23.51 0.49
N ARG A 169 -17.32 -22.97 0.16
CA ARG A 169 -17.54 -22.23 -1.10
C ARG A 169 -16.86 -20.86 -1.09
N VAL A 170 -16.97 -20.11 0.00
CA VAL A 170 -16.31 -18.81 0.15
C VAL A 170 -14.80 -18.98 0.10
N LEU A 171 -14.26 -20.02 0.73
CA LEU A 171 -12.82 -20.30 0.75
C LEU A 171 -12.23 -20.48 -0.66
N ILE A 172 -12.97 -21.08 -1.60
CA ILE A 172 -12.55 -21.16 -3.00
C ILE A 172 -12.43 -19.76 -3.61
N ALA A 173 -13.40 -18.88 -3.34
CA ALA A 173 -13.39 -17.51 -3.82
C ALA A 173 -12.25 -16.69 -3.19
N GLU A 174 -11.96 -16.91 -1.91
CA GLU A 174 -10.80 -16.31 -1.21
C GLU A 174 -9.47 -16.66 -1.89
N HIS A 175 -9.29 -17.93 -2.27
CA HIS A 175 -8.05 -18.39 -2.93
C HIS A 175 -7.81 -17.75 -4.30
N GLN A 176 -8.88 -17.27 -4.96
CA GLN A 176 -8.77 -16.51 -6.21
C GLN A 176 -8.57 -15.01 -5.94
N LEU A 177 -9.32 -14.46 -4.99
CA LEU A 177 -9.31 -13.03 -4.69
C LEU A 177 -7.99 -12.59 -4.06
N TYR A 178 -7.53 -13.29 -3.02
CA TYR A 178 -6.43 -12.79 -2.19
C TYR A 178 -5.12 -12.62 -2.96
N PRO A 179 -4.62 -13.62 -3.70
CA PRO A 179 -3.34 -13.48 -4.39
C PRO A 179 -3.37 -12.39 -5.46
N LYS A 180 -4.50 -12.27 -6.19
CA LYS A 180 -4.70 -11.23 -7.19
C LYS A 180 -4.63 -9.83 -6.57
N ILE A 181 -5.44 -9.59 -5.54
CA ILE A 181 -5.53 -8.26 -4.92
C ILE A 181 -4.23 -7.91 -4.20
N LEU A 182 -3.57 -8.88 -3.56
CA LEU A 182 -2.25 -8.63 -2.97
C LEU A 182 -1.22 -8.24 -4.04
N ALA A 183 -1.18 -8.95 -5.17
CA ALA A 183 -0.28 -8.63 -6.28
C ALA A 183 -0.52 -7.23 -6.86
N GLU A 184 -1.78 -6.84 -7.05
CA GLU A 184 -2.15 -5.47 -7.47
C GLU A 184 -1.71 -4.44 -6.42
N TYR A 185 -1.99 -4.70 -5.14
CA TYR A 185 -1.70 -3.78 -4.05
C TYR A 185 -0.21 -3.50 -3.87
N VAL A 186 0.63 -4.54 -3.81
CA VAL A 186 2.09 -4.40 -3.62
C VAL A 186 2.81 -3.79 -4.83
N SER A 187 2.11 -3.69 -5.97
CA SER A 187 2.57 -3.04 -7.19
C SER A 187 2.15 -1.56 -7.29
N ARG A 188 1.18 -1.10 -6.49
CA ARG A 188 0.69 0.29 -6.50
C ARG A 188 1.79 1.35 -6.45
N PRO A 189 2.88 1.19 -5.65
CA PRO A 189 3.96 2.19 -5.63
C PRO A 189 4.68 2.40 -6.98
N PHE A 190 4.42 1.56 -7.98
CA PHE A 190 4.96 1.67 -9.33
C PHE A 190 3.91 2.05 -10.38
N ASP A 191 2.64 2.18 -9.99
CA ASP A 191 1.55 2.58 -10.88
C ASP A 191 1.50 4.11 -10.97
N ALA A 192 1.68 4.65 -12.18
CA ALA A 192 1.70 6.09 -12.40
C ALA A 192 0.39 6.78 -12.04
N ARG A 193 -0.76 6.13 -12.24
CA ARG A 193 -2.08 6.70 -11.89
C ARG A 193 -2.26 6.75 -10.37
N TRP A 194 -1.79 5.74 -9.66
CA TRP A 194 -1.81 5.76 -8.19
C TRP A 194 -0.90 6.85 -7.64
N ILE A 195 0.32 6.99 -8.18
CA ILE A 195 1.26 8.06 -7.84
C ILE A 195 0.63 9.43 -8.11
N GLU A 196 -0.03 9.60 -9.25
CA GLU A 196 -0.74 10.83 -9.61
C GLU A 196 -1.85 11.17 -8.62
N ALA A 197 -2.69 10.20 -8.26
CA ALA A 197 -3.75 10.39 -7.27
C ALA A 197 -3.20 10.76 -5.88
N LYS A 198 -2.04 10.21 -5.50
CA LYS A 198 -1.34 10.61 -4.26
C LYS A 198 -0.91 12.07 -4.31
N ILE A 199 -0.33 12.50 -5.42
CA ILE A 199 0.09 13.90 -5.60
C ILE A 199 -1.13 14.82 -5.66
N ASP A 200 -2.24 14.42 -6.29
CA ASP A 200 -3.49 15.18 -6.27
C ASP A 200 -3.98 15.41 -4.84
N SER A 201 -3.92 14.39 -3.97
CA SER A 201 -4.29 14.52 -2.56
C SER A 201 -3.38 15.50 -1.81
N LEU A 202 -2.06 15.47 -2.05
CA LEU A 202 -1.11 16.39 -1.42
C LEU A 202 -1.31 17.83 -1.92
N ALA A 203 -1.38 18.00 -3.23
CA ALA A 203 -1.54 19.31 -3.87
C ALA A 203 -2.92 19.93 -3.57
N GLY A 204 -3.94 19.13 -3.29
CA GLY A 204 -5.27 19.60 -2.89
C GLY A 204 -5.28 20.40 -1.59
N GLY A 205 -4.22 20.30 -0.77
CA GLY A 205 -4.05 21.13 0.43
C GLY A 205 -3.65 22.59 0.15
N PHE A 206 -3.17 22.91 -1.05
CA PHE A 206 -2.71 24.27 -1.37
C PHE A 206 -3.80 25.15 -1.99
N ALA A 207 -3.69 26.46 -1.78
CA ALA A 207 -4.63 27.42 -2.32
C ALA A 207 -4.50 27.59 -3.85
N GLU A 208 -5.64 27.73 -4.53
CA GLU A 208 -5.74 28.02 -5.97
C GLU A 208 -4.92 27.07 -6.86
N VAL A 209 -4.97 25.78 -6.54
CA VAL A 209 -4.39 24.73 -7.39
C VAL A 209 -5.33 24.38 -8.52
N GLY A 210 -4.80 24.38 -9.74
CA GLY A 210 -5.46 23.91 -10.95
C GLY A 210 -4.62 22.90 -11.69
N ARG A 211 -5.27 22.03 -12.48
CA ARG A 211 -4.62 21.03 -13.33
C ARG A 211 -4.26 21.64 -14.67
N LYS A 212 -3.06 21.36 -15.18
CA LYS A 212 -2.58 21.86 -16.46
C LYS A 212 -1.60 20.87 -17.10
N THR A 213 -1.81 20.57 -18.38
CA THR A 213 -0.91 19.70 -19.13
C THR A 213 0.32 20.46 -19.63
N SER A 214 1.48 19.84 -19.54
CA SER A 214 2.75 20.33 -20.11
C SER A 214 3.33 19.27 -21.02
N HIS A 215 3.40 19.53 -22.33
CA HIS A 215 4.00 18.59 -23.29
C HIS A 215 3.40 17.17 -23.23
N GLY A 216 2.08 17.08 -23.02
CA GLY A 216 1.36 15.82 -22.87
C GLY A 216 1.38 15.23 -21.45
N SER A 217 2.28 15.69 -20.58
CA SER A 217 2.32 15.26 -19.18
C SER A 217 1.28 15.99 -18.33
N PRO A 218 0.61 15.31 -17.39
CA PRO A 218 -0.22 15.95 -16.38
C PRO A 218 0.64 16.80 -15.42
N GLY A 219 0.06 17.89 -14.92
CA GLY A 219 0.75 18.78 -13.99
C GLY A 219 -0.20 19.65 -13.17
N TRP A 220 0.37 20.29 -12.17
CA TRP A 220 -0.31 21.16 -11.22
C TRP A 220 0.22 22.58 -11.35
N SER A 221 -0.71 23.53 -11.30
CA SER A 221 -0.45 24.95 -11.46
C SER A 221 -1.11 25.74 -10.35
N VAL A 222 -0.55 26.92 -10.05
CA VAL A 222 -1.10 27.85 -9.07
C VAL A 222 -1.47 29.18 -9.74
N GLY A 223 -2.61 29.73 -9.34
CA GLY A 223 -3.15 31.01 -9.81
C GLY A 223 -4.29 30.86 -10.82
N ALA A 224 -4.57 31.93 -11.57
CA ALA A 224 -5.74 31.97 -12.44
C ALA A 224 -5.70 30.89 -13.54
N GLU A 225 -6.84 30.27 -13.84
CA GLU A 225 -7.01 29.13 -14.75
C GLU A 225 -6.24 29.25 -16.08
N LYS A 226 -6.25 30.43 -16.70
CA LYS A 226 -5.59 30.67 -18.00
C LYS A 226 -4.10 31.01 -17.90
N SER A 227 -3.66 31.57 -16.77
CA SER A 227 -2.29 32.09 -16.60
C SER A 227 -1.52 31.42 -15.45
N GLY A 228 -2.06 30.33 -14.91
CA GLY A 228 -1.48 29.59 -13.80
C GLY A 228 -0.08 29.10 -14.15
N LYS A 229 0.82 29.24 -13.18
CA LYS A 229 2.22 28.78 -13.30
C LYS A 229 2.31 27.35 -12.81
N LEU A 230 2.90 26.47 -13.61
CA LEU A 230 3.17 25.09 -13.22
C LEU A 230 4.17 25.07 -12.06
N PHE A 231 3.82 24.37 -11.00
CA PHE A 231 4.72 24.08 -9.88
C PHE A 231 5.03 22.58 -9.76
N ALA A 232 4.25 21.71 -10.41
CA ALA A 232 4.56 20.29 -10.44
C ALA A 232 4.14 19.65 -11.77
N ILE A 233 4.89 18.64 -12.23
CA ILE A 233 4.61 17.91 -13.48
C ILE A 233 4.95 16.43 -13.25
N ILE A 234 4.10 15.51 -13.73
CA ILE A 234 4.46 14.09 -13.78
C ILE A 234 5.37 13.81 -14.98
N ALA A 235 6.47 13.13 -14.72
CA ALA A 235 7.32 12.51 -15.72
C ALA A 235 7.05 11.01 -15.72
N ASP A 236 6.08 10.54 -16.51
CA ASP A 236 5.73 9.12 -16.67
C ASP A 236 6.33 8.57 -17.97
N ARG A 237 7.67 8.58 -18.05
CA ARG A 237 8.50 8.02 -19.14
C ARG A 237 8.18 8.47 -20.58
N HIS A 238 7.21 9.35 -20.76
CA HIS A 238 6.77 9.88 -22.05
C HIS A 238 7.91 10.58 -22.81
N HIS A 239 8.93 11.03 -22.09
CA HIS A 239 10.10 11.70 -22.63
C HIS A 239 11.39 10.87 -22.42
N GLY A 240 11.25 9.56 -22.24
CA GLY A 240 12.37 8.62 -22.08
C GLY A 240 13.02 8.66 -20.70
N GLU A 241 12.31 9.10 -19.66
CA GLU A 241 12.75 8.93 -18.27
C GLU A 241 12.78 7.45 -17.86
N ASP A 242 13.71 7.10 -16.98
CA ASP A 242 13.86 5.73 -16.47
C ASP A 242 12.88 5.43 -15.32
N ALA A 243 12.22 6.47 -14.80
CA ALA A 243 11.38 6.46 -13.61
C ALA A 243 10.05 7.19 -13.85
N VAL A 244 9.00 6.76 -13.14
CA VAL A 244 7.84 7.65 -12.92
C VAL A 244 8.26 8.61 -11.84
N GLY A 245 8.28 9.90 -12.15
CA GLY A 245 8.75 10.92 -11.23
C GLY A 245 7.90 12.16 -11.19
N LEU A 246 8.14 12.97 -10.17
CA LEU A 246 7.54 14.28 -10.01
C LEU A 246 8.61 15.35 -10.27
N LEU A 247 8.33 16.26 -11.18
CA LEU A 247 9.17 17.42 -11.43
C LEU A 247 8.68 18.57 -10.56
N VAL A 248 9.56 19.13 -9.74
CA VAL A 248 9.30 20.28 -8.86
C VAL A 248 10.32 21.40 -9.09
N LYS A 249 10.02 22.63 -8.66
CA LYS A 249 10.95 23.76 -8.74
C LYS A 249 11.98 23.70 -7.62
N ALA A 250 13.25 23.77 -8.01
CA ALA A 250 14.38 23.99 -7.10
C ALA A 250 14.84 25.46 -7.18
N SER A 251 15.67 25.88 -6.21
CA SER A 251 16.21 27.25 -6.16
C SER A 251 17.22 27.53 -7.28
N GLY A 252 17.91 26.49 -7.78
CA GLY A 252 18.83 26.61 -8.90
C GLY A 252 19.68 25.35 -9.15
N PRO A 253 20.55 25.39 -10.18
CA PRO A 253 21.38 24.26 -10.58
C PRO A 253 22.30 23.71 -9.49
N ASP A 254 22.85 24.58 -8.63
CA ASP A 254 23.81 24.17 -7.59
C ASP A 254 23.14 23.32 -6.50
N GLU A 255 21.93 23.70 -6.07
CA GLU A 255 21.12 22.90 -5.13
C GLU A 255 20.78 21.53 -5.75
N MET A 256 20.36 21.53 -7.02
CA MET A 256 20.03 20.30 -7.73
C MET A 256 21.23 19.37 -7.83
N ALA A 257 22.41 19.90 -8.18
CA ALA A 257 23.64 19.12 -8.26
C ALA A 257 23.98 18.47 -6.91
N GLY A 258 23.93 19.23 -5.81
CA GLY A 258 24.19 18.70 -4.47
C GLY A 258 23.21 17.62 -4.04
N LEU A 259 21.90 17.79 -4.31
CA LEU A 259 20.88 16.79 -3.99
C LEU A 259 21.05 15.49 -4.79
N ILE A 260 21.36 15.61 -6.07
CA ILE A 260 21.53 14.46 -6.97
C ILE A 260 22.83 13.71 -6.65
N GLU A 261 23.90 14.42 -6.29
CA GLU A 261 25.14 13.81 -5.83
C GLU A 261 24.93 13.06 -4.49
N ALA A 262 24.19 13.67 -3.56
CA ALA A 262 23.94 13.08 -2.25
C ALA A 262 22.95 11.89 -2.29
N GLN A 263 21.93 11.97 -3.16
CA GLN A 263 20.82 11.00 -3.23
C GLN A 263 20.43 10.68 -4.69
N PRO A 264 21.31 10.02 -5.45
CA PRO A 264 21.10 9.74 -6.88
C PRO A 264 19.94 8.76 -7.15
N ASP A 265 19.52 7.98 -6.16
CA ASP A 265 18.38 7.06 -6.24
C ASP A 265 17.03 7.75 -5.99
N VAL A 266 17.05 8.99 -5.49
CA VAL A 266 15.85 9.80 -5.24
C VAL A 266 15.73 10.90 -6.28
N TYR A 267 16.82 11.62 -6.56
CA TYR A 267 16.79 12.80 -7.42
C TYR A 267 17.45 12.58 -8.76
N TYR A 268 16.99 13.31 -9.78
CA TYR A 268 17.60 13.31 -11.10
C TYR A 268 17.41 14.62 -11.85
N TRP A 269 18.27 14.85 -12.84
CA TRP A 269 18.10 15.92 -13.82
C TRP A 269 17.07 15.49 -14.87
N PRO A 270 15.91 16.18 -14.99
CA PRO A 270 14.95 15.84 -16.03
C PRO A 270 15.51 16.22 -17.41
N LYS A 271 15.47 15.26 -18.34
CA LYS A 271 16.09 15.39 -19.68
C LYS A 271 15.59 16.61 -20.46
N TYR A 272 14.30 16.93 -20.35
CA TYR A 272 13.66 18.01 -21.11
C TYR A 272 13.53 19.33 -20.34
N TYR A 273 13.66 19.32 -19.01
CA TYR A 273 13.35 20.47 -18.15
C TYR A 273 14.57 21.01 -17.37
N GLY A 274 15.71 20.31 -17.40
CA GLY A 274 16.86 20.54 -16.52
C GLY A 274 17.33 21.99 -16.43
N ALA A 275 17.59 22.66 -17.56
CA ALA A 275 18.08 24.05 -17.55
C ALA A 275 17.09 25.09 -16.96
N SER A 276 15.84 24.69 -16.69
CA SER A 276 14.74 25.57 -16.25
C SER A 276 14.44 25.49 -14.74
N GLY A 277 15.38 24.96 -13.94
CA GLY A 277 15.25 24.86 -12.48
C GLY A 277 14.24 23.81 -12.01
N TRP A 278 14.08 22.72 -12.76
CA TRP A 278 13.21 21.60 -12.41
C TRP A 278 14.03 20.43 -11.90
N LEU A 279 13.76 20.00 -10.68
CA LEU A 279 14.31 18.80 -10.05
C LEU A 279 13.34 17.65 -10.25
N GLY A 280 13.84 16.50 -10.70
CA GLY A 280 13.06 15.28 -10.76
C GLY A 280 13.20 14.47 -9.48
N ILE A 281 12.08 14.03 -8.90
CA ILE A 281 12.00 13.10 -7.78
C ILE A 281 11.49 11.77 -8.31
N LYS A 282 12.22 10.67 -8.11
CA LYS A 282 11.82 9.31 -8.51
C LYS A 282 10.75 8.81 -7.53
N LEU A 283 9.55 8.50 -8.03
CA LEU A 283 8.41 8.08 -7.21
C LEU A 283 8.01 6.62 -7.42
N ASN A 284 8.45 5.97 -8.50
CA ASN A 284 8.22 4.54 -8.74
C ASN A 284 9.13 3.66 -7.86
N ARG A 285 9.03 3.80 -6.54
CA ARG A 285 9.80 3.05 -5.53
C ARG A 285 8.92 2.80 -4.31
N ARG A 286 9.22 1.77 -3.53
CA ARG A 286 8.42 1.42 -2.33
C ARG A 286 8.72 2.31 -1.12
N ASP A 287 9.95 2.80 -1.04
CA ASP A 287 10.49 3.60 0.05
C ASP A 287 10.33 5.11 -0.17
N VAL A 288 9.34 5.54 -0.97
CA VAL A 288 9.05 6.98 -1.11
C VAL A 288 8.73 7.57 0.25
N ASP A 289 9.51 8.58 0.64
CA ASP A 289 9.20 9.46 1.75
C ASP A 289 8.18 10.50 1.26
N TRP A 290 6.90 10.27 1.57
CA TRP A 290 5.82 11.13 1.12
C TRP A 290 5.77 12.48 1.84
N ASP A 291 6.36 12.59 3.03
CA ASP A 291 6.48 13.86 3.74
C ASP A 291 7.52 14.74 3.02
N GLN A 292 8.66 14.16 2.64
CA GLN A 292 9.63 14.85 1.79
C GLN A 292 9.03 15.28 0.43
N VAL A 293 8.17 14.45 -0.17
CA VAL A 293 7.47 14.83 -1.42
C VAL A 293 6.50 16.00 -1.17
N ALA A 294 5.79 16.01 -0.04
CA ALA A 294 4.91 17.10 0.36
C ALA A 294 5.68 18.41 0.55
N ASP A 295 6.82 18.37 1.25
CA ASP A 295 7.71 19.53 1.45
C ASP A 295 8.19 20.12 0.11
N TRP A 296 8.59 19.26 -0.83
CA TRP A 296 9.00 19.68 -2.17
C TRP A 296 7.86 20.29 -2.98
N LEU A 297 6.67 19.70 -2.89
CA LEU A 297 5.46 20.23 -3.52
C LEU A 297 5.13 21.62 -2.99
N GLU A 298 5.18 21.81 -1.67
CA GLU A 298 4.91 23.08 -1.03
C GLU A 298 5.95 24.14 -1.43
N ARG A 299 7.23 23.81 -1.34
CA ARG A 299 8.33 24.72 -1.70
C ARG A 299 8.23 25.16 -3.16
N SER A 300 7.89 24.22 -4.05
CA SER A 300 7.67 24.49 -5.45
C SER A 300 6.42 25.37 -5.70
N TRP A 301 5.33 25.08 -4.98
CA TRP A 301 4.12 25.88 -5.01
C TRP A 301 4.41 27.32 -4.57
N ARG A 302 5.12 27.53 -3.46
CA ARG A 302 5.51 28.87 -2.94
C ARG A 302 6.35 29.64 -3.94
N ALA A 303 7.24 28.98 -4.67
CA ALA A 303 8.05 29.61 -5.72
C ALA A 303 7.22 30.12 -6.90
N CYS A 304 6.05 29.52 -7.14
CA CYS A 304 5.16 29.86 -8.26
C CYS A 304 3.96 30.73 -7.84
N ALA A 305 3.56 30.67 -6.57
CA ALA A 305 2.37 31.29 -6.05
C ALA A 305 2.43 32.83 -6.13
N PRO A 306 1.31 33.51 -6.45
CA PRO A 306 1.22 34.95 -6.27
C PRO A 306 1.54 35.36 -4.82
N LYS A 307 2.25 36.48 -4.63
CA LYS A 307 2.69 36.96 -3.29
C LYS A 307 1.57 37.01 -2.24
N ARG A 308 0.32 37.27 -2.66
CA ARG A 308 -0.84 37.29 -1.76
C ARG A 308 -1.12 35.93 -1.11
N LEU A 309 -0.90 34.83 -1.84
CA LEU A 309 -1.17 33.47 -1.35
C LEU A 309 -0.03 32.97 -0.46
N ALA A 310 1.22 33.22 -0.87
CA ALA A 310 2.39 32.86 -0.06
C ALA A 310 2.33 33.50 1.34
N ARG A 311 1.98 34.80 1.42
CA ARG A 311 1.84 35.52 2.70
C ARG A 311 0.72 34.96 3.59
N MET A 312 -0.35 34.40 3.02
CA MET A 312 -1.42 33.80 3.80
C MET A 312 -1.00 32.47 4.43
N MET A 313 -0.18 31.68 3.74
CA MET A 313 0.39 30.44 4.30
C MET A 313 1.42 30.75 5.38
N ASP A 314 2.31 31.74 5.17
CA ASP A 314 3.26 32.16 6.21
C ASP A 314 2.55 32.52 7.53
N ILE A 315 1.40 33.20 7.46
CA ILE A 315 0.59 33.53 8.63
C ILE A 315 -0.08 32.27 9.21
N ALA A 316 -0.52 31.32 8.39
CA ALA A 316 -1.11 30.07 8.86
C ALA A 316 -0.10 29.18 9.58
N ASP A 317 1.18 29.21 9.17
CA ASP A 317 2.27 28.46 9.80
C ASP A 317 2.68 29.03 11.18
N GLU A 318 2.24 30.27 11.51
CA GLU A 318 2.48 30.91 12.81
C GLU A 318 1.48 30.48 13.91
N PHE A 319 0.43 29.69 13.57
CA PHE A 319 -0.61 29.21 14.49
C PHE A 319 -0.62 27.69 14.62
#